data_AF-A0A349PQZ7-F1
#
_entry.id   AF-A0A349PQZ7-F1
#
_cell.length_a   1.000
_cell.length_b   1.000
_cell.length_c   1.000
_cell.angle_alpha   90.00
_cell.angle_beta   90.00
_cell.angle_gamma   90.00
#
_symmetry.space_group_name_H-M   'P 1'
#
loop_
_entity.id
_entity.type
_entity.pdbx_description
1 polymer ?
#
loop_
_entity_poly.entity_id
_entity_poly.type
_entity_poly.pdbx_seq_one_letter_code
_entity_poly.pdbx_strand_id
1 'polypeptide(L)'
;MNIETYRIHLKELLQGHKYKPYERQAEGVVFVGPPETLNILEKKEKYEFVYLLCMFMAFDLKTFEIYNQFYLSLKNEFYIPKFEYGLTNAFVYPNRVFADYKIGIIEEYFNNSFNTFYSFTNELTNKIDKNFDINFLLNSILEDTDLKFGLFGTTFVKRIEMKMQQNNE
;
A
#
# COMPACT_ATOMS: atom_id res chain seq x y z
N MET A 1 -1.31 -11.71 8.33
CA MET A 1 -0.10 -11.03 8.81
C MET A 1 -0.52 -9.74 9.49
N ASN A 2 0.00 -9.38 10.66
CA ASN A 2 -0.28 -8.08 11.28
C ASN A 2 0.70 -7.00 10.77
N ILE A 3 0.46 -5.73 11.10
CA ILE A 3 1.27 -4.62 10.58
C ILE A 3 2.72 -4.63 11.06
N GLU A 4 2.97 -5.05 12.31
CA GLU A 4 4.33 -5.10 12.86
C GLU A 4 5.16 -6.20 12.19
N THR A 5 4.57 -7.37 11.96
CA THR A 5 5.19 -8.45 11.17
C THR A 5 5.50 -7.97 9.74
N TYR A 6 4.57 -7.26 9.09
CA TYR A 6 4.81 -6.68 7.77
C TYR A 6 6.01 -5.71 7.78
N ARG A 7 6.08 -4.80 8.76
CA ARG A 7 7.17 -3.81 8.90
C ARG A 7 8.53 -4.48 9.11
N ILE A 8 8.59 -5.52 9.96
CA ILE A 8 9.80 -6.32 10.19
C ILE A 8 10.27 -6.95 8.88
N HIS A 9 9.38 -7.68 8.20
CA HIS A 9 9.72 -8.32 6.93
C HIS A 9 10.15 -7.32 5.87
N LEU A 10 9.44 -6.20 5.73
CA LEU A 10 9.81 -5.20 4.75
C LEU A 10 11.22 -4.65 5.04
N LYS A 11 11.53 -4.35 6.30
CA LYS A 11 12.86 -3.88 6.70
C LYS A 11 13.94 -4.92 6.40
N GLU A 12 13.70 -6.19 6.73
CA GLU A 12 14.64 -7.28 6.44
C GLU A 12 14.87 -7.46 4.93
N LEU A 13 13.78 -7.47 4.17
CA LEU A 13 13.80 -7.61 2.72
C LEU A 13 14.49 -6.44 2.00
N LEU A 14 14.40 -5.23 2.55
CA LEU A 14 15.05 -4.04 2.00
C LEU A 14 16.52 -3.89 2.42
N GLN A 15 17.03 -4.64 3.40
CA GLN A 15 18.47 -4.60 3.75
C GLN A 15 19.36 -5.11 2.61
N GLY A 16 18.84 -6.01 1.78
CA GLY A 16 19.54 -6.51 0.59
C GLY A 16 19.32 -5.66 -0.66
N HIS A 17 18.62 -4.53 -0.57
CA HIS A 17 18.28 -3.71 -1.72
C HIS A 17 19.51 -3.00 -2.27
N LYS A 18 19.66 -2.99 -3.60
CA LYS A 18 20.79 -2.34 -4.27
C LYS A 18 20.88 -0.84 -3.95
N TYR A 19 19.74 -0.20 -3.69
CA TYR A 19 19.66 1.22 -3.40
C TYR A 19 19.46 1.43 -1.90
N LYS A 20 20.39 2.17 -1.29
CA LYS A 20 20.23 2.58 0.11
C LYS A 20 19.04 3.55 0.21
N PRO A 21 18.22 3.43 1.27
CA PRO A 21 17.21 4.44 1.54
C PRO A 21 17.86 5.82 1.71
N TYR A 22 17.18 6.86 1.25
CA TYR A 22 17.64 8.25 1.38
C TYR A 22 16.52 9.14 1.94
N GLU A 23 16.89 10.26 2.54
CA GLU A 23 15.94 11.25 3.03
C GLU A 23 15.63 12.27 1.94
N ARG A 24 14.35 12.60 1.74
CA ARG A 24 13.92 13.69 0.86
C ARG A 24 13.04 14.67 1.62
N GLN A 25 13.32 15.96 1.50
CA GLN A 25 12.65 17.01 2.28
C GLN A 25 11.11 16.99 2.19
N ALA A 26 10.54 16.58 1.05
CA ALA A 26 9.09 16.51 0.82
C ALA A 26 8.49 15.11 1.05
N GLU A 27 9.30 14.08 1.30
CA GLU A 27 8.85 12.68 1.31
C GLU A 27 9.45 11.83 2.45
N GLY A 28 10.28 12.39 3.34
CA GLY A 28 10.94 11.65 4.41
C GLY A 28 11.86 10.53 3.91
N VAL A 29 11.91 9.41 4.64
CA VAL A 29 12.69 8.23 4.26
C VAL A 29 12.09 7.58 3.00
N VAL A 30 12.91 7.53 1.97
CA VAL A 30 12.61 6.96 0.65
C VAL A 30 13.38 5.66 0.51
N PHE A 31 12.67 4.53 0.41
CA PHE A 31 13.26 3.27 -0.08
C PHE A 31 12.99 3.16 -1.58
N VAL A 32 13.99 2.86 -2.41
CA VAL A 32 13.84 2.92 -3.86
C VAL A 32 13.40 1.56 -4.42
N GLY A 33 12.13 1.44 -4.79
CA GLY A 33 11.57 0.25 -5.43
C GLY A 33 11.26 -0.91 -4.48
N PRO A 34 10.58 -1.96 -4.95
CA PRO A 34 10.13 -3.08 -4.12
C PRO A 34 11.30 -4.00 -3.76
N PRO A 35 11.17 -4.84 -2.72
CA PRO A 35 12.12 -5.92 -2.47
C PRO A 35 12.41 -6.79 -3.70
N GLU A 36 13.68 -7.04 -4.00
CA GLU A 36 14.08 -7.85 -5.17
C GLU A 36 13.70 -9.33 -5.04
N THR A 37 13.59 -9.83 -3.81
CA THR A 37 13.26 -11.22 -3.50
C THR A 37 12.36 -11.30 -2.27
N LEU A 38 11.62 -12.40 -2.14
CA LEU A 38 10.77 -12.73 -0.99
C LEU A 38 11.20 -14.06 -0.35
N ASN A 39 12.46 -14.45 -0.50
CA ASN A 39 12.94 -15.80 -0.14
C ASN A 39 12.87 -16.11 1.36
N ILE A 40 12.87 -15.11 2.22
CA ILE A 40 12.77 -15.29 3.68
C ILE A 40 11.35 -15.60 4.16
N LEU A 41 10.35 -15.38 3.31
CA LEU A 41 8.94 -15.52 3.67
C LEU A 41 8.43 -16.93 3.33
N GLU A 42 7.53 -17.46 4.14
CA GLU A 42 6.77 -18.67 3.80
C GLU A 42 5.67 -18.36 2.77
N LYS A 43 5.04 -19.41 2.21
CA LYS A 43 4.03 -19.24 1.14
C LYS A 43 2.93 -18.26 1.55
N LYS A 44 2.25 -18.47 2.69
CA LYS A 44 1.16 -17.58 3.13
C LYS A 44 1.65 -16.15 3.32
N GLU A 45 2.81 -15.99 3.96
CA GLU A 45 3.40 -14.68 4.23
C GLU A 45 3.74 -13.93 2.95
N LYS A 46 4.26 -14.62 1.91
CA LYS A 46 4.50 -14.01 0.59
C LYS A 46 3.24 -13.39 0.01
N TYR A 47 2.13 -14.12 0.01
CA TYR A 47 0.86 -13.60 -0.51
C TYR A 47 0.39 -12.40 0.32
N GLU A 48 0.31 -12.54 1.64
CA GLU A 48 -0.19 -11.48 2.51
C GLU A 48 0.70 -10.23 2.47
N PHE A 49 2.03 -10.40 2.40
CA PHE A 49 3.01 -9.32 2.27
C PHE A 49 2.83 -8.55 0.97
N VAL A 50 2.75 -9.24 -0.18
CA VAL A 50 2.61 -8.56 -1.47
C VAL A 50 1.27 -7.84 -1.58
N TYR A 51 0.18 -8.43 -1.05
CA TYR A 51 -1.11 -7.72 -1.00
C TYR A 51 -1.02 -6.44 -0.17
N LEU A 52 -0.43 -6.51 1.04
CA LEU A 52 -0.24 -5.33 1.90
C LEU A 52 0.63 -4.28 1.19
N LEU A 53 1.75 -4.69 0.60
CA LEU A 53 2.63 -3.80 -0.16
C LEU A 53 1.88 -3.06 -1.27
N CYS A 54 1.05 -3.76 -2.06
CA CYS A 54 0.30 -3.16 -3.16
C CYS A 54 -0.84 -2.24 -2.66
N MET A 55 -1.56 -2.62 -1.60
CA MET A 55 -2.61 -1.79 -0.97
C MET A 55 -2.02 -0.50 -0.41
N PHE A 56 -0.94 -0.63 0.34
CA PHE A 56 -0.23 0.51 0.90
C PHE A 56 0.35 1.41 -0.19
N MET A 57 0.91 0.85 -1.27
CA MET A 57 1.38 1.62 -2.41
C MET A 57 0.27 2.42 -3.09
N ALA A 58 -0.89 1.81 -3.35
CA ALA A 58 -2.05 2.54 -3.89
C ALA A 58 -2.50 3.67 -2.96
N PHE A 59 -2.51 3.40 -1.64
CA PHE A 59 -2.86 4.38 -0.62
C PHE A 59 -1.88 5.55 -0.53
N ASP A 60 -0.57 5.28 -0.56
CA ASP A 60 0.50 6.29 -0.53
C ASP A 60 0.46 7.20 -1.75
N LEU A 61 0.23 6.62 -2.93
CA LEU A 61 0.07 7.37 -4.18
C LEU A 61 -1.12 8.33 -4.11
N LYS A 62 -2.28 7.87 -3.65
CA LYS A 62 -3.46 8.74 -3.49
C LYS A 62 -3.30 9.76 -2.37
N THR A 63 -2.61 9.39 -1.29
CA THR A 63 -2.32 10.32 -0.20
C THR A 63 -1.41 11.44 -0.67
N PHE A 64 -0.39 11.11 -1.47
CA PHE A 64 0.47 12.11 -2.08
C PHE A 64 -0.29 13.02 -3.06
N GLU A 65 -1.13 12.45 -3.92
CA GLU A 65 -1.93 13.19 -4.90
C GLU A 65 -2.89 14.19 -4.24
N ILE A 66 -3.60 13.76 -3.20
CA ILE A 66 -4.71 14.50 -2.60
C ILE A 66 -4.25 15.33 -1.39
N TYR A 67 -3.41 14.76 -0.54
CA TYR A 67 -3.00 15.30 0.76
C TYR A 67 -1.51 15.61 0.83
N ASN A 68 -0.92 16.12 -0.27
CA ASN A 68 0.51 16.43 -0.37
C ASN A 68 1.06 17.23 0.84
N GLN A 69 0.29 18.20 1.36
CA GLN A 69 0.71 19.03 2.51
C GLN A 69 0.85 18.24 3.82
N PHE A 70 0.08 17.16 3.99
CA PHE A 70 0.09 16.30 5.18
C PHE A 70 0.87 15.00 4.98
N TYR A 71 1.26 14.72 3.73
CA TYR A 71 1.93 13.49 3.32
C TYR A 71 3.20 13.21 4.13
N LEU A 72 4.00 14.23 4.42
CA LEU A 72 5.23 14.10 5.22
C LEU A 72 4.97 13.50 6.60
N SER A 73 3.91 13.94 7.29
CA SER A 73 3.55 13.42 8.61
C SER A 73 3.07 11.96 8.55
N LEU A 74 2.54 11.53 7.41
CA LEU A 74 1.99 10.20 7.19
C LEU A 74 3.04 9.19 6.68
N LYS A 75 4.04 9.67 5.92
CA LYS A 75 4.96 8.81 5.16
C LYS A 75 5.80 7.87 6.04
N ASN A 76 6.22 8.34 7.20
CA ASN A 76 6.98 7.51 8.14
C ASN A 76 6.18 6.33 8.69
N GLU A 77 4.85 6.45 8.73
CA GLU A 77 3.98 5.42 9.29
C GLU A 77 3.71 4.29 8.29
N PHE A 78 3.54 4.63 7.01
CA PHE A 78 3.17 3.62 6.01
C PHE A 78 4.29 2.62 5.72
N TYR A 79 5.55 3.03 5.89
CA TYR A 79 6.73 2.18 5.64
C TYR A 79 6.60 1.49 4.27
N ILE A 80 6.52 2.26 3.18
CA ILE A 80 6.34 1.72 1.83
C ILE A 80 7.54 2.13 0.99
N PRO A 81 8.13 1.20 0.22
CA PRO A 81 9.11 1.60 -0.75
C PRO A 81 8.52 2.56 -1.76
N LYS A 82 9.16 3.72 -1.89
CA LYS A 82 8.84 4.68 -2.93
C LYS A 82 9.33 4.15 -4.25
N PHE A 83 8.46 4.20 -5.24
CA PHE A 83 8.83 3.99 -6.62
C PHE A 83 9.17 5.36 -7.18
N GLU A 84 10.34 5.50 -7.82
CA GLU A 84 10.65 6.75 -8.51
C GLU A 84 9.70 6.87 -9.71
N TYR A 85 8.76 7.80 -9.59
CA TYR A 85 7.72 8.02 -10.56
C TYR A 85 8.30 8.80 -11.75
N GLY A 86 8.64 8.11 -12.83
CA GLY A 86 8.73 8.74 -14.15
C GLY A 86 7.36 9.28 -14.58
N LEU A 87 7.32 10.09 -15.65
CA LEU A 87 6.13 10.83 -16.15
C LEU A 87 4.91 9.96 -16.59
N THR A 88 4.88 8.67 -16.30
CA THR A 88 3.84 7.71 -16.75
C THR A 88 3.07 7.12 -15.58
N ASN A 89 1.73 7.14 -15.67
CA ASN A 89 0.70 6.77 -14.68
C ASN A 89 1.17 5.95 -13.48
N ALA A 90 1.42 6.66 -12.36
CA ALA A 90 1.92 6.06 -11.14
C ALA A 90 0.96 5.02 -10.51
N PHE A 91 -0.35 5.12 -10.82
CA PHE A 91 -1.38 4.22 -10.30
C PHE A 91 -1.39 2.83 -10.96
N VAL A 92 -0.59 2.59 -12.02
CA VAL A 92 -0.37 1.25 -12.58
C VAL A 92 0.59 0.42 -11.71
N TYR A 93 1.42 1.05 -10.87
CA TYR A 93 2.49 0.36 -10.14
C TYR A 93 2.01 -0.74 -9.19
N PRO A 94 0.94 -0.59 -8.40
CA PRO A 94 0.44 -1.68 -7.57
C PRO A 94 0.14 -2.95 -8.38
N ASN A 95 -0.49 -2.82 -9.56
CA ASN A 95 -0.75 -3.96 -10.44
C ASN A 95 0.52 -4.52 -11.07
N ARG A 96 1.47 -3.67 -11.45
CA ARG A 96 2.75 -4.10 -12.00
C ARG A 96 3.54 -4.90 -10.97
N VAL A 97 3.68 -4.39 -9.75
CA VAL A 97 4.40 -5.05 -8.65
C VAL A 97 3.75 -6.37 -8.30
N PHE A 98 2.43 -6.39 -8.21
CA PHE A 98 1.66 -7.61 -8.03
C PHE A 98 1.99 -8.67 -9.09
N ALA A 99 2.03 -8.27 -10.37
CA ALA A 99 2.36 -9.16 -11.48
C ALA A 99 3.84 -9.62 -11.47
N ASP A 100 4.77 -8.72 -11.13
CA ASP A 100 6.21 -9.00 -11.08
C ASP A 100 6.55 -10.06 -10.03
N TYR A 101 5.86 -10.06 -8.89
CA TYR A 101 5.97 -11.12 -7.88
C TYR A 101 5.28 -12.42 -8.25
N LYS A 102 4.53 -12.45 -9.36
CA LYS A 102 3.84 -13.62 -9.90
C LYS A 102 2.91 -14.30 -8.89
N ILE A 103 2.21 -13.49 -8.09
CA ILE A 103 1.22 -13.99 -7.14
C ILE A 103 -0.19 -13.95 -7.76
N GLY A 104 -1.03 -14.92 -7.38
CA GLY A 104 -2.47 -14.93 -7.71
C GLY A 104 -3.33 -14.32 -6.60
N ILE A 105 -4.65 -14.36 -6.76
CA ILE A 105 -5.59 -14.02 -5.68
C ILE A 105 -6.00 -15.28 -4.93
N ILE A 106 -5.73 -15.27 -3.63
CA ILE A 106 -6.25 -16.21 -2.64
C ILE A 106 -7.14 -15.39 -1.71
N GLU A 107 -8.46 -15.54 -1.88
CA GLU A 107 -9.48 -14.69 -1.26
C GLU A 107 -9.31 -14.54 0.26
N GLU A 108 -9.04 -15.64 0.97
CA GLU A 108 -8.82 -15.63 2.42
C GLU A 108 -7.65 -14.72 2.82
N TYR A 109 -6.51 -14.87 2.16
CA TYR A 109 -5.30 -14.11 2.46
C TYR A 109 -5.47 -12.64 2.07
N PHE A 110 -6.15 -12.38 0.95
CA PHE A 110 -6.46 -11.02 0.52
C PHE A 110 -7.37 -10.31 1.52
N ASN A 111 -8.39 -11.00 2.04
CA ASN A 111 -9.30 -10.46 3.06
C ASN A 111 -8.55 -10.13 4.35
N ASN A 112 -7.68 -11.03 4.81
CA ASN A 112 -6.87 -10.79 6.00
C ASN A 112 -5.94 -9.58 5.82
N SER A 113 -5.29 -9.47 4.66
CA SER A 113 -4.45 -8.32 4.33
C SER A 113 -5.26 -7.03 4.23
N PHE A 114 -6.42 -7.05 3.57
CA PHE A 114 -7.30 -5.89 3.47
C PHE A 114 -7.77 -5.41 4.85
N ASN A 115 -8.21 -6.31 5.72
CA ASN A 115 -8.62 -5.97 7.07
C ASN A 115 -7.47 -5.38 7.88
N THR A 116 -6.26 -5.95 7.74
CA THR A 116 -5.06 -5.42 8.39
C THR A 116 -4.74 -4.01 7.90
N PHE A 117 -4.74 -3.81 6.58
CA PHE A 117 -4.53 -2.51 5.93
C PHE A 117 -5.57 -1.48 6.40
N TYR A 118 -6.86 -1.82 6.36
CA TYR A 118 -7.96 -0.93 6.73
C TYR A 118 -7.89 -0.54 8.21
N SER A 119 -7.72 -1.50 9.11
CA SER A 119 -7.61 -1.21 10.54
C SER A 119 -6.44 -0.28 10.84
N PHE A 120 -5.28 -0.54 10.25
CA PHE A 120 -4.09 0.29 10.47
C PHE A 120 -4.25 1.70 9.91
N THR A 121 -4.75 1.85 8.69
CA THR A 121 -4.97 3.18 8.08
C THR A 121 -6.06 3.97 8.82
N ASN A 122 -7.09 3.30 9.34
CA ASN A 122 -8.11 3.92 10.18
C ASN A 122 -7.54 4.38 11.54
N GLU A 123 -6.67 3.58 12.17
CA GLU A 123 -5.94 4.00 13.38
C GLU A 123 -5.04 5.21 13.15
N LEU A 124 -4.36 5.26 11.99
CA LEU A 124 -3.50 6.39 11.62
C LEU A 124 -4.28 7.70 11.46
N THR A 125 -5.46 7.62 10.85
CA THR A 125 -6.38 8.76 10.71
C THR A 125 -6.67 9.41 12.06
N ASN A 126 -6.96 8.58 13.08
CA ASN A 126 -7.26 9.06 14.42
C ASN A 126 -6.06 9.68 15.16
N LYS A 127 -4.82 9.42 14.71
CA LYS A 127 -3.60 9.90 15.36
C LYS A 127 -3.07 11.22 14.79
N ILE A 128 -3.31 11.50 13.51
CA ILE A 128 -2.48 12.47 12.77
C ILE A 128 -3.21 13.78 12.44
N ASP A 129 -4.51 13.77 12.12
CA ASP A 129 -5.30 14.99 11.91
C ASP A 129 -6.80 14.68 11.86
N LYS A 130 -7.65 15.59 12.37
CA LYS A 130 -9.12 15.55 12.14
C LYS A 130 -9.49 15.86 10.68
N ASN A 131 -8.57 16.43 9.90
CA ASN A 131 -8.79 16.80 8.49
C ASN A 131 -8.35 15.71 7.50
N PHE A 132 -7.76 14.61 7.98
CA PHE A 132 -7.49 13.43 7.16
C PHE A 132 -8.70 12.51 7.25
N ASP A 133 -9.34 12.22 6.11
CA ASP A 133 -10.46 11.29 6.04
C ASP A 133 -10.08 10.09 5.17
N ILE A 134 -9.90 8.95 5.82
CA ILE A 134 -9.62 7.70 5.15
C ILE A 134 -10.74 7.30 4.17
N ASN A 135 -12.00 7.56 4.50
CA ASN A 135 -13.11 7.17 3.64
C ASN A 135 -13.10 8.02 2.36
N PHE A 136 -12.78 9.32 2.46
CA PHE A 136 -12.57 10.16 1.29
C PHE A 136 -11.45 9.62 0.40
N LEU A 137 -10.32 9.21 1.00
CA LEU A 137 -9.20 8.68 0.23
C LEU A 137 -9.52 7.33 -0.43
N LEU A 138 -10.18 6.42 0.30
CA LEU A 138 -10.62 5.14 -0.22
C LEU A 138 -11.65 5.32 -1.35
N ASN A 139 -12.57 6.28 -1.23
CA ASN A 139 -13.49 6.65 -2.32
C ASN A 139 -12.73 7.18 -3.54
N SER A 140 -11.68 7.97 -3.34
CA SER A 140 -10.85 8.45 -4.45
C SER A 140 -10.10 7.31 -5.15
N ILE A 141 -9.76 6.23 -4.43
CA ILE A 141 -9.22 5.00 -5.04
C ILE A 141 -10.28 4.30 -5.89
N LEU A 142 -11.56 4.33 -5.48
CA LEU A 142 -12.66 3.78 -6.29
C LEU A 142 -12.86 4.53 -7.60
N GLU A 143 -12.32 5.72 -7.79
CA GLU A 143 -12.45 6.48 -9.04
C GLU A 143 -11.25 6.29 -9.97
N ASP A 144 -10.16 5.68 -9.49
CA ASP A 144 -8.91 5.53 -10.24
C ASP A 144 -9.01 4.44 -11.32
N THR A 145 -9.09 4.87 -12.58
CA THR A 145 -9.24 3.96 -13.73
C THR A 145 -7.99 3.13 -14.02
N ASP A 146 -6.80 3.70 -13.79
CA ASP A 146 -5.53 3.01 -14.06
C ASP A 146 -5.30 1.87 -13.07
N LEU A 147 -5.62 2.10 -11.80
CA LEU A 147 -5.54 1.07 -10.78
C LEU A 147 -6.54 -0.08 -11.07
N LYS A 148 -7.76 0.23 -11.54
CA LYS A 148 -8.78 -0.80 -11.80
C LYS A 148 -8.40 -1.80 -12.88
N PHE A 149 -7.51 -1.45 -13.81
CA PHE A 149 -7.23 -2.25 -15.01
C PHE A 149 -6.46 -3.56 -14.75
N GLY A 150 -6.05 -3.85 -13.50
CA GLY A 150 -5.35 -5.09 -13.15
C GLY A 150 -6.06 -5.95 -12.10
N LEU A 151 -5.65 -7.22 -12.01
CA LEU A 151 -6.24 -8.22 -11.11
C LEU A 151 -6.21 -7.78 -9.64
N PHE A 152 -5.08 -7.21 -9.20
CA PHE A 152 -4.97 -6.65 -7.85
C PHE A 152 -5.97 -5.51 -7.65
N GLY A 153 -5.94 -4.50 -8.52
CA GLY A 153 -6.76 -3.31 -8.36
C GLY A 153 -8.25 -3.60 -8.45
N THR A 154 -8.70 -4.47 -9.36
CA THR A 154 -10.09 -4.94 -9.41
C THR A 154 -10.50 -5.58 -8.08
N THR A 155 -9.65 -6.44 -7.51
CA THR A 155 -9.94 -7.12 -6.23
C THR A 155 -9.93 -6.13 -5.05
N PHE A 156 -8.99 -5.19 -5.05
CA PHE A 156 -8.86 -4.18 -4.00
C PHE A 156 -10.05 -3.22 -3.98
N VAL A 157 -10.45 -2.69 -5.14
CA VAL A 157 -11.63 -1.84 -5.31
C VAL A 157 -12.88 -2.55 -4.81
N LYS A 158 -13.10 -3.82 -5.20
CA LYS A 158 -14.21 -4.62 -4.70
C LYS A 158 -14.26 -4.68 -3.16
N ARG A 159 -13.10 -4.77 -2.49
CA ARG A 159 -13.04 -4.79 -1.02
C ARG A 159 -13.34 -3.44 -0.39
N ILE A 160 -12.88 -2.36 -1.01
CA ILE A 160 -13.24 -1.01 -0.57
C ILE A 160 -14.75 -0.82 -0.68
N GLU A 161 -15.37 -1.17 -1.81
CA GLU A 161 -16.83 -1.07 -2.02
C GLU A 161 -17.61 -1.83 -0.96
N MET A 162 -17.26 -3.10 -0.73
CA MET A 162 -17.88 -3.93 0.31
C MET A 162 -17.76 -3.31 1.70
N LYS A 163 -16.60 -2.70 2.01
CA LYS A 163 -16.38 -2.06 3.30
C LYS A 163 -17.19 -0.77 3.47
N MET A 164 -17.30 0.03 2.41
CA MET A 164 -18.09 1.26 2.43
C MET A 164 -19.59 0.98 2.57
N GLN A 165 -20.10 -0.10 1.98
CA GLN A 165 -21.50 -0.51 2.14
C GLN A 165 -21.82 -0.87 3.60
N GLN A 166 -20.92 -1.59 4.28
CA GLN A 166 -21.09 -1.96 5.70
C GLN A 166 -21.09 -0.77 6.66
N ASN A 167 -20.44 0.34 6.31
CA ASN A 167 -20.39 1.52 7.17
C ASN A 167 -21.66 2.39 7.05
N ASN A 168 -22.50 2.14 6.04
CA ASN A 168 -23.74 2.89 5.78
C ASN A 168 -25.01 2.18 6.31
N GLU A 169 -24.87 0.98 6.85
CA GLU A 169 -25.93 0.17 7.51
C GLU A 169 -25.88 0.32 9.04
#